data_AF-A0A9N9B1C8-F1
#
_entry.id   AF-A0A9N9B1C8-F1
#
_cell.length_a   1.000
_cell.length_b   1.000
_cell.length_c   1.000
_cell.angle_alpha   90.00
_cell.angle_beta   90.00
_cell.angle_gamma   90.00
#
_symmetry.space_group_name_H-M   'P 1'
#
loop_
_entity.id
_entity.type
_entity.pdbx_description
1 polymer ?
#
loop_
_entity_poly.entity_id
_entity_poly.type
_entity_poly.pdbx_seq_one_letter_code
_entity_poly.pdbx_strand_id
1 'polypeptide(L)' 'MDIWEDPEQQMAANTVLAQVRNTYAINILRRVKSKLEGKDFDHVTKMSVEEQVDKIIKQATDIDNLCVMYEGWTPWI' A
#
# COMPACT_ATOMS: atom_id res chain seq x y z
N MET A 1 -29.38 -24.81 -17.90
CA MET A 1 -29.84 -23.84 -18.92
C MET A 1 -29.99 -22.55 -18.16
N ASP A 2 -28.88 -21.86 -17.96
CA ASP A 2 -28.78 -20.72 -17.03
C ASP A 2 -29.27 -19.48 -17.74
N ILE A 3 -30.57 -19.27 -17.60
CA ILE A 3 -31.27 -18.06 -17.95
C ILE A 3 -31.50 -17.38 -16.60
N TRP A 4 -31.23 -16.07 -16.49
CA TRP A 4 -31.35 -15.23 -15.28
C TRP A 4 -30.09 -15.13 -14.40
N GLU A 5 -29.02 -14.55 -14.94
CA GLU A 5 -28.11 -13.74 -14.11
C GLU A 5 -28.88 -12.45 -13.79
N ASP A 6 -29.29 -12.28 -12.53
CA ASP A 6 -30.23 -11.22 -12.12
C ASP A 6 -29.58 -9.84 -12.29
N PRO A 7 -30.17 -8.91 -13.08
CA PRO A 7 -29.63 -7.56 -13.27
C PRO A 7 -29.36 -6.82 -11.96
N GLU A 8 -30.16 -7.08 -10.92
CA GLU A 8 -29.95 -6.48 -9.60
C GLU A 8 -28.66 -7.00 -8.94
N GLN A 9 -28.35 -8.29 -9.10
CA GLN A 9 -27.09 -8.87 -8.61
C GLN A 9 -25.89 -8.29 -9.35
N GLN A 10 -26.00 -8.09 -10.67
CA GLN A 10 -24.94 -7.46 -11.47
C GLN A 10 -24.71 -5.99 -11.09
N MET A 11 -25.78 -5.24 -10.83
CA MET A 11 -25.71 -3.84 -10.39
C MET A 11 -25.14 -3.69 -8.96
N ALA A 12 -25.54 -4.58 -8.04
CA ALA A 12 -25.00 -4.63 -6.70
C ALA A 12 -23.49 -4.96 -6.74
N ALA A 13 -23.09 -5.97 -7.52
CA ALA A 13 -21.69 -6.33 -7.70
C ALA A 13 -20.86 -5.15 -8.27
N ASN A 14 -21.36 -4.46 -9.30
CA ASN A 14 -20.69 -3.29 -9.87
C ASN A 14 -20.58 -2.12 -8.87
N THR A 15 -21.61 -1.89 -8.06
CA THR A 15 -21.59 -0.86 -7.01
C THR A 15 -20.58 -1.19 -5.92
N VAL A 16 -20.54 -2.44 -5.47
CA VAL A 16 -19.54 -2.93 -4.50
C VAL A 16 -18.13 -2.81 -5.06
N LEU A 17 -17.90 -3.23 -6.31
CA LEU A 17 -16.60 -3.10 -6.98
C LEU A 17 -16.16 -1.64 -7.12
N ALA A 18 -17.09 -0.73 -7.47
CA ALA A 18 -16.82 0.70 -7.54
C ALA A 18 -16.46 1.26 -6.15
N GLN A 19 -17.17 0.84 -5.10
CA GLN A 19 -16.90 1.24 -3.72
C GLN A 19 -15.57 0.69 -3.19
N VAL A 20 -15.21 -0.55 -3.53
CA VAL A 20 -13.91 -1.16 -3.23
C VAL A 20 -12.77 -0.40 -3.93
N ARG A 21 -12.92 -0.10 -5.23
CA ARG A 21 -11.94 0.71 -5.97
C ARG A 21 -11.77 2.10 -5.37
N ASN A 22 -12.87 2.73 -4.96
CA ASN A 22 -12.85 4.01 -4.27
C ASN A 22 -12.08 3.92 -2.94
N THR A 23 -12.33 2.87 -2.17
CA THR A 23 -11.61 2.61 -0.91
C THR A 23 -10.11 2.40 -1.13
N TYR A 24 -9.72 1.65 -2.15
CA TYR A 24 -8.32 1.47 -2.53
C TYR A 24 -7.66 2.81 -2.87
N ALA A 25 -8.29 3.62 -3.73
CA ALA A 25 -7.78 4.95 -4.09
C ALA A 25 -7.59 5.85 -2.86
N ILE A 26 -8.58 5.88 -1.95
CA ILE A 26 -8.49 6.64 -0.69
C ILE A 26 -7.31 6.14 0.17
N ASN A 27 -7.10 4.83 0.25
CA ASN A 27 -6.00 4.27 1.03
C ASN A 27 -4.63 4.65 0.45
N ILE A 28 -4.49 4.65 -0.87
CA ILE A 28 -3.27 5.12 -1.53
C ILE A 28 -3.03 6.60 -1.24
N LEU A 29 -4.06 7.45 -1.36
CA LEU A 29 -3.94 8.87 -1.02
C LEU A 29 -3.54 9.09 0.44
N ARG A 30 -4.15 8.33 1.37
CA ARG A 30 -3.78 8.37 2.79
C ARG A 30 -2.32 7.97 3.00
N ARG A 31 -1.87 6.90 2.33
CA ARG A 31 -0.49 6.40 2.41
C ARG A 31 0.52 7.44 1.93
N VAL A 32 0.25 8.11 0.80
CA VAL A 32 1.09 9.19 0.26
C VAL A 32 1.11 10.37 1.23
N LYS A 33 -0.05 10.77 1.75
CA LYS A 33 -0.15 11.84 2.74
C LYS A 33 0.67 11.53 4.00
N SER A 34 0.59 10.32 4.54
CA SER A 34 1.40 9.91 5.70
C SER A 34 2.91 9.98 5.43
N LYS A 35 3.36 9.67 4.20
CA LYS A 35 4.77 9.84 3.80
C LYS A 35 5.21 11.29 3.81
N LEU A 36 4.40 12.18 3.26
CA LEU A 36 4.70 13.61 3.17
C LEU A 36 4.62 14.32 4.52
N GLU A 37 3.76 13.84 5.42
CA GLU A 37 3.60 14.40 6.76
C GLU A 37 4.64 13.89 7.77
N GLY A 38 5.52 12.95 7.38
CA GLY A 38 6.49 12.34 8.28
C GLY A 38 5.88 11.36 9.29
N LYS A 39 4.70 10.81 9.00
CA LYS A 39 3.93 9.88 9.85
C LYS A 39 3.82 8.47 9.25
N ASP A 40 4.78 8.13 8.42
CA ASP A 40 4.81 6.86 7.70
C ASP A 40 5.03 5.67 8.65
N PHE A 41 6.03 5.79 9.52
CA PHE A 41 6.49 4.71 10.37
C PHE A 41 5.87 4.73 11.77
N ASP A 42 5.54 5.92 12.28
CA ASP A 42 4.80 6.12 13.52
C ASP A 42 3.68 7.14 13.24
N HIS A 43 2.46 6.81 13.64
CA HIS A 43 1.31 7.68 13.47
C HIS A 43 1.18 8.71 14.60
N VAL A 44 1.89 8.49 15.71
CA VAL A 44 1.88 9.35 16.90
C VAL A 44 2.91 10.47 16.75
N THR A 45 4.15 10.13 16.39
CA THR A 45 5.25 11.09 16.30
C THR A 45 5.54 11.45 14.86
N LYS A 46 5.55 12.76 14.57
CA LYS A 46 6.02 13.27 13.28
C LYS A 46 7.55 13.26 13.28
N MET A 47 8.14 12.52 12.34
CA MET A 47 9.59 12.48 12.16
C MET A 47 10.09 13.75 11.45
N SER A 48 11.34 14.13 11.73
CA SER A 48 12.05 15.10 10.90
C SER A 48 12.41 14.50 9.54
N VAL A 49 12.80 15.35 8.59
CA VAL A 49 13.24 14.88 7.26
C VAL A 49 14.49 14.02 7.40
N GLU A 50 15.44 14.45 8.24
CA GLU A 50 16.69 13.74 8.50
C GLU A 50 16.44 12.36 9.10
N GLU A 51 15.57 12.27 10.11
CA GLU A 51 15.19 11.00 10.74
C GLU A 51 14.48 10.07 9.75
N GLN A 52 13.58 10.62 8.94
CA GLN A 52 12.84 9.84 7.94
C GLN A 52 13.79 9.25 6.89
N VAL A 53 14.74 10.04 6.40
CA VAL A 53 15.74 9.61 5.42
C VAL A 53 16.66 8.54 6.01
N ASP A 54 17.19 8.77 7.22
CA ASP A 54 18.04 7.79 7.91
C ASP A 54 17.32 6.45 8.10
N LYS A 55 16.05 6.47 8.51
CA LYS A 55 15.25 5.27 8.69
C LYS A 55 15.00 4.51 7.38
N ILE A 56 14.74 5.23 6.28
CA ILE A 56 14.55 4.62 4.96
C ILE A 56 15.83 3.93 4.51
N ILE A 57 16.99 4.59 4.66
CA ILE A 57 18.29 4.01 4.31
C ILE A 57 18.52 2.74 5.11
N LYS A 58 18.33 2.79 6.44
CA LYS A 58 18.48 1.62 7.32
C LYS A 58 17.62 0.43 6.88
N GLN A 59 16.34 0.65 6.57
CA GLN A 59 15.46 -0.42 6.11
C GLN A 59 15.88 -0.97 4.75
N ALA A 60 16.33 -0.12 3.83
CA ALA A 60 16.76 -0.53 2.49
C ALA A 60 18.08 -1.32 2.51
N THR A 61 18.94 -1.10 3.51
CA THR A 61 20.22 -1.80 3.68
C THR A 61 20.16 -2.94 4.70
N ASP A 62 18.99 -3.21 5.28
CA ASP A 62 18.81 -4.23 6.31
C ASP A 62 18.89 -5.63 5.68
N ILE A 63 19.80 -6.47 6.18
CA ILE A 63 20.00 -7.84 5.70
C ILE A 63 18.72 -8.66 5.84
N ASP A 64 17.95 -8.44 6.91
CA ASP A 64 16.70 -9.16 7.15
C ASP A 64 15.64 -8.82 6.07
N ASN A 65 15.63 -7.56 5.59
CA ASN A 65 14.75 -7.17 4.48
C ASN A 65 15.28 -7.66 3.13
N LEU A 66 16.60 -7.63 2.93
CA LEU A 66 17.24 -8.03 1.68
C LEU A 66 17.11 -9.54 1.43
N CYS A 67 17.24 -10.37 2.47
CA CYS A 67 17.23 -11.83 2.32
C CYS A 67 15.85 -12.42 1.95
N VAL A 68 14.76 -11.68 2.20
CA VAL A 68 13.39 -12.09 1.86
C VAL A 68 12.91 -11.55 0.51
N MET A 69 13.74 -10.77 -0.19
CA MET A 69 13.41 -10.27 -1.51
C MET A 69 13.33 -11.42 -2.52
N TYR A 70 12.53 -11.23 -3.57
CA TYR A 70 12.47 -12.19 -4.67
C TYR A 70 13.87 -12.37 -5.29
N GLU A 71 14.31 -13.61 -5.46
CA GLU A 71 15.68 -13.96 -5.91
C GLU A 71 16.09 -13.25 -7.21
N GLY A 72 15.15 -13.04 -8.13
CA GLY A 72 15.42 -12.35 -9.40
C GLY A 72 15.76 -10.86 -9.28
N TRP A 73 15.65 -10.26 -8.09
CA TRP A 73 16.07 -8.88 -7.84
C TRP A 73 17.54 -8.77 -7.40
N THR A 74 18.22 -9.91 -7.21
CA THR A 74 19.66 -10.00 -6.91
C THR A 74 20.15 -9.02 -5.82
N PRO A 75 19.58 -9.07 -4.59
CA PRO A 75 19.93 -8.14 -3.50
C PRO A 75 21.39 -8.23 -3.01
N TRP A 76 22.16 -9.20 -3.50
CA TRP A 76 23.56 -9.46 -3.15
C TRP A 76 24.59 -8.91 -4.16
N ILE A 77 24.13 -8.34 -5.28
CA ILE A 77 24.99 -7.74 -6.31
C ILE A 77 25.13 -6.24 -6.05
#